data_AF-A0A356AR54-F1
#
_entry.id   AF-A0A356AR54-F1
#
_cell.length_a   1.000
_cell.length_b   1.000
_cell.length_c   1.000
_cell.angle_alpha   90.00
_cell.angle_beta   90.00
_cell.angle_gamma   90.00
#
_symmetry.space_group_name_H-M   'P 1'
#
loop_
_entity.id
_entity.type
_entity.pdbx_description
1 polymer ?
#
loop_
_entity_poly.entity_id
_entity_poly.type
_entity_poly.pdbx_seq_one_letter_code
_entity_poly.pdbx_strand_id
1 'polypeptide(L)' 'YRQKMSVGNRENTGYSKKGYECIYNIQMIGERQSVIGAGAGATGRFVSEDSDVTRKCNKRLVDQYIRDIESGIYRY' A
#
# COMPACT_ATOMS: atom_id res chain seq x y z
N TYR A 1 2.06 7.34 -5.71
CA TYR A 1 1.13 7.15 -6.85
C TYR A 1 1.90 6.43 -7.96
N ARG A 2 1.67 5.13 -8.19
CA ARG A 2 2.41 4.36 -9.20
C ARG A 2 1.64 4.40 -10.52
N GLN A 3 2.23 4.96 -11.57
CA GLN A 3 1.62 4.90 -12.90
C GLN A 3 1.61 3.44 -13.38
N LYS A 4 0.44 2.98 -13.82
CA LYS A 4 0.25 1.68 -14.47
C LYS A 4 -0.05 1.92 -15.95
N MET A 5 0.32 0.96 -16.79
CA MET A 5 0.00 0.94 -18.23
C MET A 5 0.59 2.14 -19.00
N SER A 6 1.79 2.59 -18.65
CA SER A 6 2.53 3.52 -19.51
C SER A 6 3.02 2.78 -20.76
N VAL A 7 3.18 3.50 -21.87
CA VAL A 7 3.75 2.92 -23.11
C VAL A 7 5.15 2.39 -22.80
N GLY A 8 5.32 1.07 -22.90
CA GLY A 8 6.57 0.38 -22.60
C GLY A 8 6.87 0.21 -21.10
N ASN A 9 5.90 0.39 -20.20
CA ASN A 9 6.05 0.20 -18.74
C ASN A 9 7.32 0.86 -18.17
N ARG A 10 7.61 2.08 -18.63
CA ARG A 10 8.78 2.85 -18.17
C ARG A 10 8.69 3.15 -16.67
N GLU A 11 9.84 3.43 -16.09
CA GLU A 11 9.95 3.82 -14.69
C GLU A 11 9.11 5.06 -14.36
N ASN A 12 8.69 5.16 -13.11
CA ASN A 12 7.97 6.33 -12.63
C ASN A 12 8.98 7.43 -12.26
N THR A 13 9.32 8.28 -13.22
CA THR A 13 10.30 9.38 -13.06
C THR A 13 9.59 10.70 -12.74
N GLY A 14 10.16 11.50 -11.84
CA GLY A 14 9.71 12.86 -11.53
C GLY A 14 10.89 13.81 -11.35
N TYR A 15 10.63 15.12 -11.49
CA TYR A 15 11.64 16.16 -11.35
C TYR A 15 11.25 17.14 -10.23
N SER A 16 12.24 17.64 -9.50
CA SER A 16 12.06 18.67 -8.48
C SER A 16 13.30 19.56 -8.42
N LYS A 17 13.15 20.76 -7.84
CA LYS A 17 14.31 21.55 -7.40
C LYS A 17 15.01 20.81 -6.26
N LYS A 18 16.31 21.02 -6.12
CA LYS A 18 17.10 20.48 -5.01
C LYS A 18 16.49 20.89 -3.66
N GLY A 19 16.23 19.94 -2.78
CA GLY A 19 15.62 20.15 -1.46
C GLY A 19 14.09 20.21 -1.47
N TYR A 20 13.45 20.04 -2.63
CA TYR A 20 11.99 19.98 -2.79
C TYR A 20 11.54 18.63 -3.35
N GLU A 21 12.36 17.60 -3.18
CA GLU A 21 12.03 16.24 -3.54
C GLU A 21 10.85 15.76 -2.69
N CYS A 22 9.81 15.22 -3.32
CA CYS A 22 8.67 14.66 -2.59
C CYS A 22 9.02 13.26 -2.04
N ILE A 23 9.67 13.22 -0.88
CA ILE A 23 10.11 11.96 -0.22
C ILE A 23 8.94 10.98 -0.07
N TYR A 24 7.78 11.47 0.36
CA TYR A 24 6.58 10.64 0.50
C TYR A 24 6.22 9.92 -0.80
N ASN A 25 6.21 10.63 -1.94
CA ASN A 25 5.85 10.02 -3.22
C ASN A 25 6.90 8.99 -3.66
N ILE A 26 8.18 9.29 -3.48
CA ILE A 26 9.30 8.37 -3.77
C ILE A 26 9.13 7.07 -2.96
N GLN A 27 8.92 7.18 -1.65
CA GLN A 27 8.75 6.02 -0.77
C GLN A 27 7.52 5.19 -1.12
N MET A 28 6.41 5.85 -1.46
CA MET A 28 5.16 5.18 -1.84
C MET A 28 5.24 4.45 -3.17
N ILE A 29 5.91 5.04 -4.18
CA ILE A 29 6.15 4.43 -5.49
C ILE A 29 7.12 3.25 -5.37
N GLY A 30 8.19 3.42 -4.60
CA GLY A 30 9.21 2.39 -4.37
C GLY A 30 8.77 1.25 -3.45
N GLU A 31 7.51 1.27 -2.98
CA GLU A 31 6.93 0.27 -2.07
C GLU A 31 7.74 0.05 -0.78
N ARG A 32 8.46 1.07 -0.30
CA ARG A 32 9.38 0.98 0.86
C ARG A 32 8.75 1.29 2.21
N GLN A 33 7.44 1.50 2.24
CA GLN A 33 6.68 1.82 3.45
C GLN A 33 5.46 0.93 3.56
N SER A 34 5.22 0.45 4.77
CA SER A 34 4.00 -0.24 5.15
C SER A 34 2.81 0.73 5.10
N VAL A 35 1.68 0.25 4.61
CA VAL A 35 0.44 0.98 4.44
C VAL A 35 -0.67 0.15 5.06
N ILE A 36 -1.36 0.73 6.04
CA ILE A 36 -2.48 0.08 6.71
C ILE A 36 -3.75 0.34 5.88
N GLY A 37 -4.47 -0.72 5.53
CA GLY A 37 -5.70 -0.65 4.75
C GLY A 37 -6.92 -0.94 5.62
N ALA A 38 -7.49 0.07 6.27
CA ALA A 38 -8.68 -0.09 7.12
C ALA A 38 -9.99 -0.08 6.31
N GLY A 39 -10.98 -0.85 6.76
CA GLY A 39 -12.30 -0.94 6.15
C GLY A 39 -12.54 -2.18 5.29
N ALA A 40 -13.82 -2.45 4.99
CA ALA A 40 -14.21 -3.57 4.14
C ALA A 40 -13.64 -3.43 2.73
N GLY A 41 -12.99 -4.48 2.22
CA GLY A 41 -12.35 -4.50 0.91
C GLY A 41 -11.05 -3.71 0.79
N ALA A 42 -10.57 -3.10 1.87
CA ALA A 42 -9.28 -2.44 1.87
C ALA A 42 -8.12 -3.46 1.83
N THR A 43 -6.97 -3.02 1.32
CA THR A 43 -5.74 -3.82 1.26
C THR A 43 -4.62 -3.09 1.97
N GLY A 44 -4.04 -3.73 2.98
CA GLY A 44 -2.79 -3.31 3.58
C GLY A 44 -1.59 -3.86 2.83
N ARG A 45 -0.47 -3.14 2.86
CA ARG A 45 0.84 -3.56 2.35
C ARG A 45 1.83 -3.49 3.51
N PHE A 46 2.59 -4.54 3.76
CA PHE A 46 3.57 -4.61 4.83
C PHE A 46 4.93 -4.93 4.24
N VAL A 47 5.94 -4.16 4.63
CA VAL A 47 7.31 -4.28 4.16
C VAL A 47 8.14 -4.83 5.32
N SER A 48 8.84 -5.94 5.12
CA SER A 48 9.77 -6.51 6.12
C SER A 48 11.09 -5.74 6.16
N GLU A 49 11.93 -6.03 7.15
CA GLU A 49 13.30 -5.49 7.22
C GLU A 49 14.14 -5.91 6.00
N ASP A 50 13.92 -7.11 5.47
CA ASP A 50 14.55 -7.63 4.25
C ASP A 50 13.93 -7.07 2.96
N SER A 51 13.05 -6.08 3.06
CA SER A 51 12.32 -5.47 1.94
C SER A 51 11.32 -6.38 1.20
N ASP A 52 10.92 -7.50 1.82
CA ASP A 52 9.83 -8.32 1.29
C ASP A 52 8.49 -7.63 1.47
N VAL A 53 7.66 -7.66 0.43
CA VAL A 53 6.36 -7.00 0.41
C VAL A 53 5.23 -8.02 0.50
N THR A 54 4.53 -8.02 1.62
CA THR A 54 3.30 -8.81 1.82
C THR A 54 2.07 -7.91 1.73
N ARG A 55 0.95 -8.47 1.28
CA ARG A 55 -0.33 -7.75 1.17
C ARG A 55 -1.41 -8.52 1.91
N LYS A 56 -2.20 -7.80 2.71
CA LYS A 56 -3.35 -8.37 3.42
C LYS A 56 -4.62 -7.68 2.94
N CYS A 57 -5.55 -8.46 2.39
CA CYS A 57 -6.85 -7.97 1.94
C CYS A 57 -7.91 -8.22 3.01
N ASN A 58 -8.67 -7.18 3.34
CA ASN A 58 -9.84 -7.28 4.19
C ASN A 58 -11.01 -7.89 3.40
N LYS A 59 -11.95 -8.54 4.09
CA LYS A 59 -13.19 -9.04 3.47
C LYS A 59 -13.93 -7.87 2.83
N ARG A 60 -14.41 -8.08 1.59
CA ARG A 60 -15.11 -7.05 0.82
C ARG A 60 -16.54 -6.81 1.31
N LEU A 61 -17.21 -7.87 1.78
CA LEU A 61 -18.55 -7.77 2.35
C LEU A 61 -18.46 -7.17 3.76
N VAL A 62 -19.23 -6.11 4.00
CA VAL A 62 -19.21 -5.34 5.25
C VAL A 62 -19.55 -6.24 6.45
N ASP A 63 -20.59 -7.07 6.33
CA ASP A 63 -21.01 -7.97 7.42
C ASP A 63 -19.90 -8.95 7.81
N GLN A 64 -19.16 -9.47 6.83
CA GLN A 64 -18.04 -10.38 7.09
C GLN A 64 -16.85 -9.64 7.72
N TYR A 65 -16.57 -8.43 7.26
CA TYR A 65 -15.52 -7.59 7.82
C TYR A 65 -15.80 -7.25 9.29
N ILE A 66 -17.04 -6.86 9.62
CA ILE A 66 -17.46 -6.57 11.00
C ILE A 66 -17.33 -7.83 11.86
N ARG A 67 -17.82 -8.99 11.38
CA ARG A 67 -17.68 -10.27 12.10
C ARG A 67 -16.22 -10.64 12.37
N ASP A 68 -15.31 -10.43 11.41
CA ASP A 68 -13.88 -10.71 11.61
C ASP A 68 -13.26 -9.80 12.69
N ILE A 69 -13.72 -8.54 12.80
CA ILE A 69 -13.31 -7.61 13.85
C ILE A 69 -13.86 -8.05 15.21
N GLU A 70 -15.17 -8.28 15.29
CA GLU A 70 -15.86 -8.64 16.54
C GLU A 70 -15.38 -10.00 17.10
N SER A 71 -15.08 -10.95 16.23
CA SER A 71 -14.50 -12.24 16.60
C SER A 71 -13.01 -12.16 17.00
N GLY A 72 -12.36 -11.01 16.80
CA GLY A 72 -10.94 -10.82 17.10
C GLY A 72 -9.97 -11.52 16.15
N ILE A 73 -10.48 -12.11 15.06
CA ILE A 73 -9.70 -12.74 13.98
C ILE A 73 -8.93 -11.67 13.19
N TYR A 74 -9.49 -10.47 13.10
CA TYR A 74 -8.84 -9.36 12.40
C TYR A 74 -7.61 -8.83 13.17
N ARG A 75 -6.41 -9.19 12.70
CA ARG A 75 -5.12 -8.70 13.25
C ARG A 75 -4.12 -8.37 12.16
N TYR A 76 -3.46 -7.23 12.23
CA TYR A 76 -2.33 -6.93 11.34
C TYR A 76 -1.05 -7.57 11.83
#